data_AF-A0AB36T5D4-F1
#
_entry.id   AF-A0AB36T5D4-F1
#
_cell.length_a   1.000
_cell.length_b   1.000
_cell.length_c   1.000
_cell.angle_alpha   90.00
_cell.angle_beta   90.00
_cell.angle_gamma   90.00
#
_symmetry.space_group_name_H-M   'P 1'
#
loop_
_entity.id
_entity.type
_entity.pdbx_description
1 polymer ?
#
loop_
_entity_poly.entity_id
_entity_poly.type
_entity_poly.pdbx_seq_one_letter_code
_entity_poly.pdbx_strand_id
1 'polypeptide(L)'
;MRKVIIYFGIFFMIVLSGCIRFGKDTTNTIYLIPEAYEGDLVVLYNIPGAELLPEEDSFRVVTFTADGTAVTSTADMKYGTVNDTYYTVNKEGKRTKLDENCIRAGSNGSTTENVGEENEHTFPYAKFEVTQSACSQSFSSNGREVPENQEHPVENKLRDLLARVKEQYMKVKS
;
A
#
# COMPACT_ATOMS: atom_id res chain seq x y z
N MET A 1 17.79 45.78 38.69
CA MET A 1 17.86 44.30 38.82
C MET A 1 16.59 43.56 38.39
N ARG A 2 15.37 44.11 38.59
CA ARG A 2 14.09 43.46 38.21
C ARG A 2 13.83 43.32 36.70
N LYS A 3 14.42 44.18 35.85
CA LYS A 3 14.27 44.11 34.37
C LYS A 3 15.13 43.03 33.71
N VAL A 4 16.28 42.67 34.27
CA VAL A 4 17.21 41.68 33.69
C VAL A 4 16.64 40.25 33.83
N ILE A 5 15.90 39.97 34.90
CA ILE A 5 15.27 38.67 35.16
C ILE A 5 14.12 38.39 34.16
N ILE A 6 13.42 39.43 33.68
CA ILE A 6 12.31 39.28 32.74
C ILE A 6 12.79 38.88 31.34
N TYR A 7 13.93 39.40 30.89
CA TYR A 7 14.50 39.03 29.59
C TYR A 7 15.07 37.60 29.56
N PHE A 8 15.58 37.11 30.70
CA PHE A 8 16.12 35.75 30.79
C PHE A 8 15.01 34.68 30.78
N GLY A 9 13.83 34.98 31.32
CA GLY A 9 12.67 34.07 31.30
C GLY A 9 12.02 33.93 29.91
N ILE A 10 12.01 35.00 29.11
CA ILE A 10 11.45 34.99 27.76
C ILE A 10 12.36 34.22 26.78
N PHE A 11 13.68 34.29 26.96
CA PHE A 11 14.63 33.56 26.12
C PHE A 11 14.56 32.04 26.34
N PHE A 12 14.30 31.58 27.57
CA PHE A 12 14.23 30.15 27.89
C PHE A 12 12.97 29.44 27.35
N MET A 13 11.86 30.17 27.15
CA MET A 13 10.62 29.66 26.58
C MET A 13 10.72 29.35 25.07
N ILE A 14 11.57 30.08 24.34
CA ILE A 14 11.76 29.90 22.89
C ILE A 14 12.56 28.63 22.59
N VAL A 15 13.47 28.20 23.49
CA VAL A 15 14.33 27.02 23.28
C VAL A 15 13.55 25.70 23.46
N LEU A 16 12.44 25.70 24.21
CA LEU A 16 11.61 24.51 24.44
C LEU A 16 10.56 24.27 23.34
N SER A 17 10.39 25.19 22.39
CA SER A 17 9.34 25.14 21.37
C SER A 17 9.80 24.54 20.03
N GLY A 18 11.01 23.99 19.96
CA GLY A 18 11.74 23.81 18.70
C GLY A 18 12.10 22.38 18.31
N CYS A 19 11.22 21.39 18.49
CA CYS A 19 11.35 20.09 17.81
C CYS A 19 10.17 19.88 16.87
N ILE A 20 9.97 20.78 15.90
CA ILE A 20 9.13 20.47 14.75
C ILE A 20 9.92 19.45 13.93
N ARG A 21 9.64 18.15 14.14
CA ARG A 21 10.07 17.11 13.21
C ARG A 21 9.31 17.38 11.91
N PHE A 22 9.94 18.10 10.99
CA PHE A 22 9.63 17.98 9.57
C PHE A 22 10.01 16.55 9.15
N GLY A 23 9.20 15.58 9.56
CA GLY A 23 9.31 14.22 9.08
C GLY A 23 8.99 14.27 7.59
N LYS A 24 9.92 13.77 6.76
CA LYS A 24 9.54 13.43 5.39
C LYS A 24 8.50 12.33 5.49
N ASP A 25 7.33 12.54 4.90
CA ASP A 25 6.35 11.47 4.77
C ASP A 25 6.98 10.31 4.01
N THR A 26 6.83 9.10 4.54
CA THR A 26 7.32 7.85 3.95
C THR A 26 6.19 6.86 3.81
N THR A 27 6.29 5.96 2.84
CA THR A 27 5.23 4.99 2.53
C THR A 27 5.05 3.95 3.63
N ASN A 28 6.12 3.55 4.33
CA ASN A 28 6.13 2.64 5.48
C ASN A 28 5.15 1.46 5.30
N THR A 29 5.32 0.66 4.25
CA THR A 29 4.48 -0.52 4.02
C THR A 29 5.32 -1.80 3.92
N ILE A 30 4.90 -2.84 4.64
CA ILE A 30 5.43 -4.20 4.55
C ILE A 30 4.47 -5.00 3.67
N TYR A 31 4.98 -5.60 2.61
CA TYR A 31 4.21 -6.48 1.72
C TYR A 31 4.60 -7.93 1.96
N LEU A 32 3.60 -8.74 2.35
CA LEU A 32 3.74 -10.17 2.61
C LEU A 32 3.11 -10.97 1.47
N ILE A 33 3.95 -11.61 0.67
CA ILE A 33 3.58 -12.32 -0.55
C ILE A 33 3.69 -13.83 -0.29
N PRO A 34 2.73 -14.68 -0.65
CA PRO A 34 2.88 -16.12 -0.49
C PRO A 34 4.11 -16.64 -1.26
N GLU A 35 4.92 -17.51 -0.64
CA GLU A 35 6.17 -18.01 -1.24
C GLU A 35 5.99 -18.73 -2.58
N ALA A 36 4.81 -19.30 -2.82
CA ALA A 36 4.50 -19.99 -4.08
C ALA A 36 3.93 -19.07 -5.16
N TYR A 37 3.77 -17.76 -4.86
CA TYR A 37 3.15 -16.81 -5.77
C TYR A 37 4.19 -16.10 -6.63
N GLU A 38 3.89 -15.98 -7.92
CA GLU A 38 4.64 -15.21 -8.91
C GLU A 38 3.64 -14.59 -9.90
N GLY A 39 3.83 -13.31 -10.23
CA GLY A 39 2.97 -12.56 -11.15
C GLY A 39 2.38 -11.27 -10.56
N ASP A 40 1.21 -10.90 -11.06
CA ASP A 40 0.56 -9.61 -10.73
C ASP A 40 0.05 -9.57 -9.30
N LEU A 41 0.20 -8.46 -8.61
CA LEU A 41 -0.31 -8.23 -7.27
C LEU A 41 -1.25 -7.03 -7.28
N VAL A 42 -2.38 -7.13 -6.57
CA VAL A 42 -3.36 -6.03 -6.48
C VAL A 42 -3.79 -5.84 -5.04
N VAL A 43 -3.67 -4.61 -4.55
CA VAL A 43 -4.24 -4.18 -3.27
C VAL A 43 -5.43 -3.29 -3.55
N LEU A 44 -6.56 -3.58 -2.93
CA LEU A 44 -7.78 -2.78 -3.00
C LEU A 44 -8.11 -2.21 -1.61
N TYR A 45 -8.27 -0.89 -1.57
CA TYR A 45 -8.48 -0.12 -0.35
C TYR A 45 -9.93 0.33 -0.22
N ASN A 46 -10.25 0.89 0.94
CA ASN A 46 -11.55 1.44 1.29
C ASN A 46 -12.71 0.44 1.11
N ILE A 47 -12.52 -0.84 1.44
CA ILE A 47 -13.58 -1.85 1.34
C ILE A 47 -14.37 -1.93 2.64
N PRO A 48 -15.66 -1.55 2.67
CA PRO A 48 -16.47 -1.65 3.87
C PRO A 48 -16.58 -3.10 4.34
N GLY A 49 -16.34 -3.35 5.63
CA GLY A 49 -16.43 -4.69 6.22
C GLY A 49 -15.20 -5.58 6.05
N ALA A 50 -14.17 -5.14 5.31
CA ALA A 50 -12.88 -5.81 5.29
C ALA A 50 -12.03 -5.45 6.52
N GLU A 51 -10.95 -6.20 6.76
CA GLU A 51 -10.03 -5.93 7.86
C GLU A 51 -9.17 -4.68 7.61
N LEU A 52 -8.82 -3.96 8.68
CA LEU A 52 -7.84 -2.88 8.62
C LEU A 52 -6.43 -3.48 8.48
N LEU A 53 -5.52 -2.74 7.82
CA LEU A 53 -4.14 -3.16 7.75
C LEU A 53 -3.51 -3.10 9.16
N PRO A 54 -2.93 -4.20 9.67
CA PRO A 54 -2.21 -4.16 10.93
C PRO A 54 -0.96 -3.29 10.80
N GLU A 55 -0.49 -2.78 11.94
CA GLU A 55 0.74 -1.98 12.00
C GLU A 55 1.82 -2.68 12.82
N GLU A 56 3.04 -2.70 12.27
CA GLU A 56 4.26 -3.21 12.91
C GLU A 56 5.33 -2.11 12.83
N ASP A 57 5.80 -1.60 13.97
CA ASP A 57 6.84 -0.55 14.02
C ASP A 57 6.56 0.68 13.12
N SER A 58 5.29 1.11 13.04
CA SER A 58 4.79 2.20 12.18
C SER A 58 4.67 1.87 10.68
N PHE A 59 4.95 0.61 10.30
CA PHE A 59 4.69 0.10 8.96
C PHE A 59 3.32 -0.55 8.89
N ARG A 60 2.55 -0.24 7.85
CA ARG A 60 1.31 -0.98 7.56
C ARG A 60 1.68 -2.30 6.90
N VAL A 61 1.02 -3.38 7.28
CA VAL A 61 1.31 -4.72 6.76
C VAL A 61 0.20 -5.15 5.81
N VAL A 62 0.55 -5.33 4.54
CA VAL A 62 -0.32 -5.85 3.50
C VAL A 62 -0.03 -7.33 3.30
N THR A 63 -1.03 -8.18 3.58
CA THR A 63 -0.92 -9.62 3.39
C THR A 63 -1.70 -10.04 2.15
N PHE A 64 -0.99 -10.59 1.15
CA PHE A 64 -1.61 -11.10 -0.06
C PHE A 64 -2.15 -12.52 0.15
N THR A 65 -3.32 -12.79 -0.41
CA THR A 65 -3.89 -14.13 -0.55
C THR A 65 -3.13 -14.95 -1.59
N ALA A 66 -3.41 -16.26 -1.65
CA ALA A 66 -2.76 -17.19 -2.58
C ALA A 66 -2.96 -16.84 -4.07
N ASP A 67 -3.97 -16.04 -4.41
CA ASP A 67 -4.20 -15.54 -5.76
C ASP A 67 -3.50 -14.20 -6.03
N GLY A 68 -2.73 -13.65 -5.07
CA GLY A 68 -2.00 -12.39 -5.18
C GLY A 68 -2.88 -11.15 -5.06
N THR A 69 -3.97 -11.21 -4.30
CA THR A 69 -4.83 -10.06 -4.02
C THR A 69 -4.82 -9.70 -2.54
N ALA A 70 -5.09 -8.45 -2.21
CA ALA A 70 -5.25 -7.99 -0.84
C ALA A 70 -6.40 -6.99 -0.80
N VAL A 71 -7.25 -7.10 0.21
CA VAL A 71 -8.45 -6.25 0.37
C VAL A 71 -8.47 -5.72 1.79
N THR A 72 -8.69 -4.41 1.96
CA THR A 72 -8.70 -3.77 3.27
C THR A 72 -9.74 -2.66 3.37
N SER A 73 -10.25 -2.43 4.58
CA SER A 73 -11.06 -1.26 4.92
C SER A 73 -10.23 0.00 5.18
N THR A 74 -8.90 -0.12 5.17
CA THR A 74 -8.01 1.05 5.25
C THR A 74 -8.31 1.99 4.09
N ALA A 75 -8.59 3.26 4.38
CA ALA A 75 -9.14 4.20 3.41
C ALA A 75 -8.26 4.38 2.16
N ASP A 76 -6.94 4.43 2.33
CA ASP A 76 -6.02 4.63 1.21
C ASP A 76 -4.60 4.14 1.55
N MET A 77 -3.76 4.03 0.52
CA MET A 77 -2.32 3.79 0.62
C MET A 77 -1.59 5.01 1.21
N LYS A 78 -0.38 4.79 1.74
CA LYS A 78 0.50 5.89 2.21
C LYS A 78 1.29 6.46 1.04
N TYR A 79 1.44 7.77 1.02
CA TYR A 79 2.23 8.50 0.02
C TYR A 79 3.43 9.16 0.68
N GLY A 80 4.57 9.20 -0.02
CA GLY A 80 5.81 9.76 0.51
C GLY A 80 7.05 9.21 -0.17
N THR A 81 8.20 9.38 0.47
CA THR A 81 9.44 8.71 0.05
C THR A 81 9.28 7.21 0.26
N VAL A 82 9.47 6.44 -0.81
CA VAL A 82 9.30 4.98 -0.78
C VAL A 82 10.38 4.36 0.12
N ASN A 83 9.93 3.61 1.12
CA ASN A 83 10.79 2.80 1.99
C ASN A 83 10.12 1.47 2.33
N ASP A 84 9.29 0.98 1.41
CA ASP A 84 8.55 -0.25 1.57
C ASP A 84 9.48 -1.47 1.60
N THR A 85 9.01 -2.53 2.24
CA THR A 85 9.77 -3.78 2.34
C THR A 85 8.92 -4.96 1.91
N TYR A 86 9.55 -5.88 1.20
CA TYR A 86 8.86 -6.99 0.55
C TYR A 86 9.38 -8.31 1.11
N TYR A 87 8.47 -9.23 1.41
CA TYR A 87 8.80 -10.54 1.95
C TYR A 87 7.96 -11.61 1.26
N THR A 88 8.56 -12.77 1.01
CA THR A 88 7.77 -13.99 0.86
C THR A 88 7.43 -14.57 2.23
N VAL A 89 6.29 -15.24 2.31
CA VAL A 89 5.81 -15.91 3.53
C VAL A 89 5.48 -17.36 3.20
N ASN A 90 6.07 -18.27 3.98
CA ASN A 90 5.81 -19.69 3.83
C ASN A 90 4.54 -20.12 4.58
N LYS A 91 4.16 -21.41 4.47
CA LYS A 91 2.94 -21.94 5.13
C LYS A 91 2.96 -21.84 6.64
N GLU A 92 4.15 -21.79 7.26
CA GLU A 92 4.33 -21.63 8.71
C GLU A 92 4.37 -20.15 9.15
N GLY A 93 4.21 -19.19 8.22
CA GLY A 93 4.24 -17.75 8.52
C GLY A 93 5.64 -17.15 8.60
N LYS A 94 6.69 -17.90 8.26
CA LYS A 94 8.07 -17.41 8.26
C LYS A 94 8.31 -16.49 7.07
N ARG A 95 8.82 -15.29 7.35
CA ARG A 95 9.14 -14.27 6.35
C ARG A 95 10.55 -14.46 5.80
N THR A 96 10.70 -14.35 4.48
CA THR A 96 12.00 -14.27 3.79
C THR A 96 12.03 -12.97 3.00
N LYS A 97 13.03 -12.12 3.25
CA LYS A 97 13.12 -10.80 2.59
C LYS A 97 13.35 -10.99 1.09
N LEU A 98 12.57 -10.28 0.28
CA LEU A 98 12.77 -10.15 -1.16
C LEU A 98 13.66 -8.95 -1.49
N ASP A 99 14.44 -9.09 -2.54
CA ASP A 99 15.19 -7.98 -3.13
C ASP A 99 14.22 -7.06 -3.89
N GLU A 100 14.46 -5.75 -3.87
CA GLU A 100 13.63 -4.77 -4.57
C GLU A 100 13.62 -5.01 -6.09
N ASN A 101 14.69 -5.60 -6.65
CA ASN A 101 14.77 -5.99 -8.05
C ASN A 101 13.80 -7.14 -8.42
N CYS A 102 13.21 -7.82 -7.44
CA CYS A 102 12.17 -8.83 -7.64
C CYS A 102 10.76 -8.22 -7.72
N ILE A 103 10.62 -6.91 -7.51
CA ILE A 103 9.34 -6.21 -7.43
C ILE A 103 9.32 -5.08 -8.46
N ARG A 104 8.23 -5.02 -9.21
CA ARG A 104 7.83 -3.86 -10.00
C ARG A 104 6.67 -3.18 -9.31
N ALA A 105 6.84 -1.90 -9.00
CA ALA A 105 5.71 -1.03 -8.71
C ALA A 105 4.97 -0.72 -10.02
N GLY A 106 3.70 -1.11 -10.10
CA GLY A 106 2.81 -0.76 -11.19
C GLY A 106 2.11 0.57 -10.93
N SER A 107 1.00 0.80 -11.63
CA SER A 107 0.19 2.00 -11.40
C SER A 107 -0.66 1.89 -10.12
N ASN A 108 -0.87 3.04 -9.49
CA ASN A 108 -1.94 3.24 -8.51
C ASN A 108 -3.05 4.09 -9.13
N GLY A 109 -4.22 4.07 -8.50
CA GLY A 109 -5.36 4.84 -8.95
C GLY A 109 -6.58 4.57 -8.10
N SER A 110 -7.74 5.00 -8.57
CA SER A 110 -9.01 4.72 -7.93
C SER A 110 -10.10 4.47 -8.96
N THR A 111 -11.08 3.65 -8.59
CA THR A 111 -12.33 3.54 -9.34
C THR A 111 -13.48 3.99 -8.45
N THR A 112 -14.42 4.77 -8.98
CA THR A 112 -15.56 5.29 -8.23
C THR A 112 -16.84 4.72 -8.80
N GLU A 113 -17.71 4.23 -7.91
CA GLU A 113 -19.04 3.74 -8.23
C GLU A 113 -20.09 4.74 -7.80
N ASN A 114 -21.25 4.74 -8.49
CA ASN A 114 -22.41 5.61 -8.23
C ASN A 114 -22.05 7.10 -8.14
N VAL A 115 -21.24 7.57 -9.10
CA VAL A 115 -20.75 8.96 -9.14
C VAL A 115 -21.92 9.95 -9.11
N GLY A 116 -21.95 10.82 -8.11
CA GLY A 116 -23.01 11.81 -7.89
C GLY A 116 -24.27 11.28 -7.19
N GLU A 117 -24.29 10.03 -6.73
CA GLU A 117 -25.39 9.44 -5.96
C GLU A 117 -25.05 9.41 -4.45
N GLU A 118 -26.05 9.21 -3.58
CA GLU A 118 -25.85 9.17 -2.11
C GLU A 118 -24.95 8.02 -1.66
N ASN A 119 -24.87 6.96 -2.46
CA ASN A 119 -24.04 5.78 -2.25
C ASN A 119 -22.77 5.79 -3.13
N GLU A 120 -22.28 6.97 -3.51
CA GLU A 120 -20.98 7.12 -4.17
C GLU A 120 -19.89 6.48 -3.30
N HIS A 121 -19.07 5.63 -3.92
CA HIS A 121 -17.98 4.98 -3.20
C HIS A 121 -16.74 4.84 -4.08
N THR A 122 -15.61 5.32 -3.56
CA THR A 122 -14.32 5.26 -4.25
C THR A 122 -13.44 4.16 -3.70
N PHE A 123 -12.85 3.38 -4.60
CA PHE A 123 -11.98 2.24 -4.34
C PHE A 123 -10.56 2.54 -4.83
N PRO A 124 -9.66 3.05 -3.97
CA PRO A 124 -8.25 3.17 -4.33
C PRO A 124 -7.62 1.79 -4.52
N TYR A 125 -6.68 1.69 -5.44
CA TYR A 125 -5.95 0.46 -5.71
C TYR A 125 -4.47 0.73 -5.98
N ALA A 126 -3.65 -0.27 -5.70
CA ALA A 126 -2.24 -0.31 -6.07
C ALA A 126 -1.92 -1.63 -6.76
N LYS A 127 -1.22 -1.54 -7.89
CA LYS A 127 -0.79 -2.69 -8.70
C LYS A 127 0.71 -2.87 -8.55
N PHE A 128 1.13 -4.12 -8.42
CA PHE A 128 2.55 -4.50 -8.41
C PHE A 128 2.72 -5.75 -9.26
N GLU A 129 3.97 -6.13 -9.47
CA GLU A 129 4.33 -7.42 -10.03
C GLU A 129 5.52 -7.98 -9.24
N VAL A 130 5.48 -9.27 -8.93
CA VAL A 130 6.56 -9.99 -8.26
C VAL A 130 7.09 -11.10 -9.15
N THR A 131 8.42 -11.22 -9.19
CA THR A 131 9.10 -12.39 -9.76
C THR A 131 10.00 -13.02 -8.71
N GLN A 132 10.13 -14.34 -8.76
CA GLN A 132 11.15 -15.07 -8.00
C GLN A 132 12.21 -15.67 -8.92
N SER A 133 11.87 -15.82 -10.21
CA SER A 133 12.72 -16.46 -11.21
C SER A 133 13.60 -15.49 -12.00
N ALA A 134 13.20 -14.21 -12.12
CA ALA A 134 13.82 -13.25 -13.04
C ALA A 134 14.15 -11.89 -12.39
N CYS A 135 14.47 -11.87 -11.08
CA CYS A 135 14.81 -10.65 -10.36
C CYS A 135 15.94 -9.88 -11.05
N SER A 136 15.66 -8.64 -11.44
CA SER A 136 16.62 -7.79 -12.14
C SER A 136 16.15 -6.34 -12.13
N GLN A 137 17.08 -5.41 -12.32
CA GLN A 137 16.74 -4.00 -12.48
C GLN A 137 15.79 -3.76 -13.67
N SER A 138 15.92 -4.57 -14.73
CA SER A 138 15.00 -4.54 -15.87
C SER A 138 13.60 -4.96 -15.45
N PHE A 139 13.45 -6.03 -14.69
CA PHE A 139 12.16 -6.45 -14.16
C PHE A 139 11.54 -5.37 -13.26
N SER A 140 12.29 -4.82 -12.31
CA SER A 140 11.77 -3.77 -11.43
C SER A 140 11.28 -2.54 -12.21
N SER A 141 11.97 -2.20 -13.30
CA SER A 141 11.65 -1.05 -14.15
C SER A 141 10.53 -1.31 -15.16
N ASN A 142 10.42 -2.52 -15.71
CA ASN A 142 9.59 -2.84 -16.88
C ASN A 142 8.58 -3.98 -16.67
N GLY A 143 8.83 -4.87 -15.72
CA GLY A 143 8.00 -6.03 -15.42
C GLY A 143 8.32 -7.20 -16.32
N ARG A 144 7.44 -8.20 -16.34
CA ARG A 144 7.51 -9.26 -17.36
C ARG A 144 7.12 -8.70 -18.72
N GLU A 145 7.62 -9.35 -19.76
CA GLU A 145 7.19 -9.07 -21.12
C GLU A 145 5.72 -9.49 -21.31
N VAL A 146 4.93 -8.60 -21.89
CA VAL A 146 3.53 -8.85 -22.26
C VAL A 146 3.32 -8.47 -23.72
N PRO A 147 2.41 -9.14 -24.46
CA PRO A 147 2.15 -8.80 -25.85
C PRO A 147 1.65 -7.36 -26.00
N GLU A 148 2.26 -6.57 -26.89
CA GLU A 148 1.96 -5.14 -27.08
C GLU A 148 0.49 -4.84 -27.41
N ASN A 149 -0.17 -5.75 -28.12
CA ASN A 149 -1.56 -5.59 -28.58
C ASN A 149 -2.59 -6.15 -27.60
N GLN A 150 -2.19 -6.48 -26.37
CA GLN A 150 -3.08 -7.00 -25.34
C GLN A 150 -3.05 -6.12 -24.10
N GLU A 151 -4.21 -5.98 -23.46
CA GLU A 151 -4.30 -5.34 -22.16
C GLU A 151 -3.46 -6.12 -21.14
N HIS A 152 -2.75 -5.40 -20.27
CA HIS A 152 -1.90 -6.04 -19.27
C HIS A 152 -2.76 -6.94 -18.37
N PRO A 153 -2.34 -8.19 -18.06
CA PRO A 153 -3.19 -9.14 -17.32
C PRO A 153 -3.66 -8.64 -15.94
N VAL A 154 -2.89 -7.74 -15.31
CA VAL A 154 -3.25 -7.05 -14.06
C VAL A 154 -4.59 -6.30 -14.12
N GLU A 155 -5.00 -5.79 -15.29
CA GLU A 155 -6.26 -5.06 -15.43
C GLU A 155 -7.46 -6.00 -15.30
N ASN A 156 -7.38 -7.17 -15.93
CA ASN A 156 -8.37 -8.23 -15.77
C ASN A 156 -8.44 -8.68 -14.30
N LYS A 157 -7.28 -8.83 -13.65
CA LYS A 157 -7.22 -9.19 -12.25
C LYS A 157 -7.90 -8.18 -11.33
N LEU A 158 -7.67 -6.89 -11.55
CA LEU A 158 -8.34 -5.81 -10.80
C LEU A 158 -9.86 -5.83 -11.03
N ARG A 159 -10.29 -5.97 -12.28
CA ARG A 159 -11.70 -6.02 -12.66
C ARG A 159 -12.43 -7.20 -12.00
N ASP A 160 -11.82 -8.38 -12.01
CA ASP A 160 -12.36 -9.57 -11.37
C ASP A 160 -12.40 -9.41 -9.84
N LEU A 161 -11.36 -8.83 -9.24
CA LEU A 161 -11.33 -8.56 -7.79
C LEU A 161 -12.45 -7.59 -7.38
N LEU A 162 -12.64 -6.49 -8.13
CA LEU A 162 -13.72 -5.53 -7.90
C LEU A 162 -15.09 -6.21 -7.98
N ALA A 163 -15.32 -7.08 -8.96
CA ALA A 163 -16.57 -7.83 -9.08
C ALA A 163 -16.81 -8.73 -7.86
N ARG A 164 -15.79 -9.47 -7.40
CA ARG A 164 -15.88 -10.31 -6.19
C ARG A 164 -16.17 -9.50 -4.93
N VAL A 165 -15.49 -8.37 -4.76
CA VAL A 165 -15.68 -7.49 -3.59
C VAL A 165 -17.08 -6.90 -3.57
N LYS A 166 -17.61 -6.47 -4.73
CA LYS A 166 -18.99 -6.00 -4.83
C LYS A 166 -20.00 -7.09 -4.43
N GLU A 167 -19.79 -8.31 -4.90
CA GLU A 167 -20.65 -9.44 -4.55
C GLU A 167 -20.61 -9.78 -3.06
N GLN A 168 -19.42 -9.80 -2.47
CA GLN A 168 -19.23 -10.24 -1.08
C GLN A 168 -19.59 -9.17 -0.05
N TYR A 169 -19.22 -7.91 -0.30
CA TYR A 169 -19.28 -6.85 0.71
C TYR A 169 -20.39 -5.83 0.46
N MET A 170 -20.85 -5.67 -0.79
CA MET A 170 -21.76 -4.59 -1.16
C MET A 170 -23.19 -5.04 -1.47
N LYS A 171 -23.44 -6.34 -1.73
CA LYS A 171 -24.80 -6.87 -1.97
C LYS A 171 -25.72 -6.86 -0.73
N VAL A 172 -25.26 -6.47 0.46
CA VAL A 172 -26.05 -6.53 1.71
C VAL A 172 -26.70 -5.18 2.09
N LYS A 173 -26.59 -4.14 1.26
CA LYS A 173 -27.31 -2.87 1.49
C LYS A 173 -27.96 -2.35 0.21
N SER A 174 -29.04 -3.01 -0.20
CA SER A 174 -30.10 -2.41 -1.03
C SER A 174 -31.40 -2.39 -0.24
#